data_AF-A0A6I5WZ44-F1
#
_entry.id   AF-A0A6I5WZ44-F1
#
_cell.length_a   1.000
_cell.length_b   1.000
_cell.length_c   1.000
_cell.angle_alpha   90.00
_cell.angle_beta   90.00
_cell.angle_gamma   90.00
#
_symmetry.space_group_name_H-M   'P 1'
#
loop_
_entity.id
_entity.type
_entity.pdbx_description
1 polymer ?
#
loop_
_entity_poly.entity_id
_entity_poly.type
_entity_poly.pdbx_seq_one_letter_code
_entity_poly.pdbx_strand_id
1 'polypeptide(L)'
;MADTPNTENTVSDLADLGALTGATSTAAPAVAADDHDVIVAAPPLPRGGPLAPLRDKEVDAQGRAYATGRRKDAVARVWLKPGTGKITVNGRDQEVYFARPTLRLVIDQPFQISDRAGQYDVIATVKGGGLSGQAGAVKHGISQALSKFEPQLRLAVKAAGFLTRDPRVVERKKYGRAKARKSFQFSKR
;
A
#
# COMPACT_ATOMS: atom_id res chain seq x y z
N MET A 1 -49.03 50.62 -6.26
CA MET A 1 -49.25 49.20 -6.59
C MET A 1 -47.89 48.53 -6.54
N ALA A 2 -47.60 47.80 -5.45
CA ALA A 2 -46.63 46.69 -5.26
C ALA A 2 -45.18 46.83 -5.82
N ASP A 3 -44.11 46.32 -5.22
CA ASP A 3 -43.80 45.69 -3.93
C ASP A 3 -42.26 45.61 -3.81
N THR A 4 -41.82 45.56 -2.56
CA THR A 4 -40.51 45.44 -1.90
C THR A 4 -39.34 44.67 -2.59
N PRO A 5 -38.07 45.09 -2.36
CA PRO A 5 -36.86 44.31 -2.71
C PRO A 5 -36.53 43.20 -1.67
N ASN A 6 -36.11 42.03 -2.17
CA ASN A 6 -35.56 40.91 -1.40
C ASN A 6 -34.29 41.33 -0.62
N THR A 7 -34.29 41.14 0.69
CA THR A 7 -33.08 41.10 1.53
C THR A 7 -33.13 39.82 2.36
N GLU A 8 -32.00 39.11 2.37
CA GLU A 8 -31.87 37.75 2.87
C GLU A 8 -32.07 37.63 4.39
N ASN A 9 -32.79 36.58 4.79
CA ASN A 9 -33.06 36.23 6.18
C ASN A 9 -31.78 35.79 6.89
N THR A 10 -31.29 36.64 7.78
CA THR A 10 -30.24 36.30 8.75
C THR A 10 -30.93 35.78 10.02
N VAL A 11 -30.97 34.46 10.21
CA VAL A 11 -31.52 33.83 11.42
C VAL A 11 -30.51 33.98 12.56
N SER A 12 -30.92 34.66 13.63
CA SER A 12 -30.02 35.21 14.64
C SER A 12 -30.15 34.56 16.03
N ASP A 13 -30.87 33.45 16.20
CA ASP A 13 -31.09 32.87 17.53
C ASP A 13 -31.05 31.32 17.58
N LEU A 14 -30.47 30.82 18.68
CA LEU A 14 -30.08 29.42 18.91
C LEU A 14 -31.25 28.49 19.32
N ALA A 15 -32.48 29.01 19.39
CA ALA A 15 -33.65 28.28 19.86
C ALA A 15 -34.28 27.36 18.78
N ASP A 16 -33.96 27.57 17.51
CA ASP A 16 -34.61 26.86 16.38
C ASP A 16 -33.87 25.58 15.93
N LEU A 17 -32.73 25.23 16.54
CA LEU A 17 -31.99 24.00 16.22
C LEU A 17 -32.50 22.76 16.98
N GLY A 18 -33.33 22.94 18.01
CA GLY A 18 -33.86 21.84 18.84
C GLY A 18 -34.96 21.02 18.18
N ALA A 19 -35.55 21.49 17.08
CA ALA A 19 -36.65 20.81 16.39
C ALA A 19 -36.20 19.71 15.40
N LEU A 20 -34.88 19.55 15.18
CA LEU A 20 -34.34 18.61 14.18
C LEU A 20 -33.76 17.31 14.77
N THR A 21 -33.64 17.19 16.09
CA THR A 21 -33.07 15.99 16.74
C THR A 21 -34.04 15.37 17.72
N GLY A 22 -35.04 14.63 17.22
CA GLY A 22 -36.05 14.03 18.08
C GLY A 22 -37.03 13.10 17.37
N ALA A 23 -36.54 12.11 16.63
CA ALA A 23 -37.36 10.93 16.29
C ALA A 23 -36.46 9.73 15.90
N THR A 24 -36.18 8.87 16.88
CA THR A 24 -35.82 7.47 16.64
C THR A 24 -37.02 6.57 16.87
N SER A 25 -37.13 5.58 15.97
CA SER A 25 -38.01 4.42 15.93
C SER A 25 -39.43 4.65 15.39
N THR A 26 -39.76 3.99 14.28
CA THR A 26 -40.54 2.74 14.25
C THR A 26 -40.98 2.40 12.83
N ALA A 27 -40.76 1.13 12.47
CA ALA A 27 -41.50 0.28 11.53
C ALA A 27 -41.78 0.70 10.06
N ALA A 28 -41.71 -0.34 9.24
CA ALA A 28 -42.08 -0.47 7.83
C ALA A 28 -43.39 0.20 7.41
N PRO A 29 -43.54 0.43 6.09
CA PRO A 29 -44.56 -0.37 5.41
C PRO A 29 -44.08 -1.01 4.09
N ALA A 30 -44.79 -2.09 3.78
CA ALA A 30 -44.63 -2.96 2.64
C ALA A 30 -45.09 -2.31 1.32
N VAL A 31 -44.43 -2.70 0.22
CA VAL A 31 -45.02 -2.70 -1.12
C VAL A 31 -44.81 -4.07 -1.76
N ALA A 32 -45.95 -4.71 -2.01
CA ALA A 32 -46.30 -5.71 -3.01
C ALA A 32 -45.35 -6.89 -3.29
N ALA A 33 -45.95 -8.06 -3.16
CA ALA A 33 -45.40 -9.37 -3.46
C ALA A 33 -45.07 -9.55 -4.95
N ASP A 34 -43.87 -10.06 -5.20
CA ASP A 34 -43.63 -11.07 -6.22
C ASP A 34 -42.94 -12.25 -5.51
N ASP A 35 -43.58 -13.42 -5.63
CA ASP A 35 -43.13 -14.69 -5.10
C ASP A 35 -41.71 -15.02 -5.59
N HIS A 36 -40.81 -15.36 -4.67
CA HIS A 36 -39.85 -16.48 -4.74
C HIS A 36 -39.00 -16.50 -3.45
N ASP A 37 -39.36 -17.40 -2.54
CA ASP A 37 -38.55 -17.78 -1.38
C ASP A 37 -37.17 -18.30 -1.84
N VAL A 38 -36.15 -17.48 -1.67
CA VAL A 38 -34.76 -17.92 -1.61
C VAL A 38 -34.23 -17.54 -0.24
N ILE A 39 -34.09 -18.56 0.61
CA ILE A 39 -33.29 -18.51 1.83
C ILE A 39 -31.86 -18.18 1.38
N VAL A 40 -31.51 -16.89 1.34
CA VAL A 40 -30.13 -16.45 1.12
C VAL A 40 -29.38 -16.72 2.42
N ALA A 41 -28.82 -17.93 2.48
CA ALA A 41 -27.82 -18.30 3.46
C ALA A 41 -26.80 -17.18 3.57
N ALA A 42 -26.61 -16.67 4.79
CA ALA A 42 -25.56 -15.72 5.11
C ALA A 42 -24.24 -16.21 4.48
N PRO A 43 -23.47 -15.34 3.78
CA PRO A 43 -22.20 -15.76 3.23
C PRO A 43 -21.35 -16.28 4.39
N PRO A 44 -20.83 -17.52 4.33
CA PRO A 44 -19.99 -18.02 5.40
C PRO A 44 -18.80 -17.07 5.50
N LEU A 45 -18.66 -16.42 6.65
CA LEU A 45 -17.45 -15.68 7.02
C LEU A 45 -16.25 -16.54 6.60
N PRO A 46 -15.25 -15.97 5.90
CA PRO A 46 -14.07 -16.75 5.51
C PRO A 46 -13.48 -17.32 6.79
N ARG A 47 -13.63 -18.64 6.97
CA ARG A 47 -13.09 -19.39 8.09
C ARG A 47 -11.61 -19.06 8.14
N GLY A 48 -11.23 -18.31 9.17
CA GLY A 48 -9.87 -17.88 9.42
C GLY A 48 -8.96 -19.07 9.22
N GLY A 49 -8.08 -18.96 8.22
CA GLY A 49 -6.99 -19.92 8.08
C GLY A 49 -6.22 -20.01 9.39
N PRO A 50 -5.54 -21.13 9.66
CA PRO A 50 -4.87 -21.36 10.94
C PRO A 50 -4.06 -20.13 11.30
N LEU A 51 -4.27 -19.62 12.54
CA LEU A 51 -3.44 -18.58 13.14
C LEU A 51 -2.00 -19.01 12.92
N ALA A 52 -1.34 -18.43 11.91
CA ALA A 52 0.01 -18.83 11.58
C ALA A 52 0.84 -18.61 12.86
N PRO A 53 1.72 -19.56 13.24
CA PRO A 53 2.54 -19.38 14.42
C PRO A 53 3.24 -18.02 14.32
N LEU A 54 3.10 -17.23 15.38
CA LEU A 54 3.73 -15.92 15.46
C LEU A 54 5.23 -16.17 15.41
N ARG A 55 5.89 -15.75 14.33
CA ARG A 55 7.34 -15.91 14.20
C ARG A 55 8.02 -15.07 15.28
N ASP A 56 9.19 -15.50 15.74
CA ASP A 56 9.98 -14.72 16.68
C ASP A 56 10.49 -13.42 16.05
N LYS A 57 10.64 -12.39 16.88
CA LYS A 57 11.16 -11.08 16.49
C LYS A 57 12.67 -11.18 16.30
N GLU A 58 13.13 -11.11 15.05
CA GLU A 58 14.56 -11.11 14.70
C GLU A 58 15.08 -9.67 14.65
N VAL A 59 15.69 -9.21 15.73
CA VAL A 59 16.24 -7.85 15.85
C VAL A 59 17.65 -7.91 16.43
N ASP A 60 18.54 -7.05 15.93
CA ASP A 60 19.92 -6.95 16.40
C ASP A 60 19.99 -6.43 17.85
N ALA A 61 21.17 -6.54 18.47
CA ALA A 61 21.49 -5.95 19.76
C ALA A 61 21.20 -4.43 19.86
N GLN A 62 21.14 -3.73 18.73
CA GLN A 62 20.84 -2.29 18.65
C GLN A 62 19.37 -1.98 18.31
N GLY A 63 18.47 -2.96 18.37
CA GLY A 63 17.05 -2.73 18.10
C GLY A 63 16.72 -2.52 16.62
N ARG A 64 17.64 -2.86 15.71
CA ARG A 64 17.48 -2.69 14.25
C ARG A 64 17.10 -4.00 13.58
N ALA A 65 16.19 -3.95 12.62
CA ALA A 65 15.87 -5.09 11.77
C ALA A 65 16.67 -5.01 10.46
N TYR A 66 17.35 -6.11 10.12
CA TYR A 66 18.09 -6.24 8.86
C TYR A 66 17.30 -7.04 7.83
N ALA A 67 17.17 -6.48 6.63
CA ALA A 67 16.59 -7.17 5.49
C ALA A 67 17.29 -6.84 4.18
N THR A 68 17.07 -7.70 3.19
CA THR A 68 17.60 -7.50 1.84
C THR A 68 16.47 -7.59 0.82
N GLY A 69 16.45 -6.64 -0.11
CA GLY A 69 15.51 -6.61 -1.21
C GLY A 69 16.23 -6.68 -2.55
N ARG A 70 15.62 -7.35 -3.53
CA ARG A 70 16.20 -7.47 -4.88
C ARG A 70 15.11 -7.32 -5.94
N ARG A 71 15.37 -6.54 -6.99
CA ARG A 71 14.50 -6.42 -8.16
C ARG A 71 15.34 -6.18 -9.41
N LYS A 72 15.12 -6.98 -10.46
CA LYS A 72 16.01 -7.02 -11.63
C LYS A 72 17.46 -7.17 -11.14
N ASP A 73 18.34 -6.26 -11.55
CA ASP A 73 19.76 -6.23 -11.15
C ASP A 73 20.04 -5.38 -9.91
N ALA A 74 19.01 -4.73 -9.33
CA ALA A 74 19.17 -3.89 -8.14
C ALA A 74 19.09 -4.73 -6.86
N VAL A 75 20.03 -4.47 -5.95
CA VAL A 75 20.11 -5.08 -4.62
C VAL A 75 20.10 -3.96 -3.58
N ALA A 76 19.18 -4.04 -2.63
CA ALA A 76 19.04 -3.13 -1.51
C ALA A 76 19.29 -3.88 -0.19
N ARG A 77 20.18 -3.33 0.63
CA ARG A 77 20.37 -3.72 2.04
C ARG A 77 19.69 -2.66 2.88
N VAL A 78 18.74 -3.07 3.71
CA VAL A 78 17.89 -2.15 4.46
C VAL A 78 18.05 -2.44 5.95
N TRP A 79 18.32 -1.37 6.69
CA TRP A 79 18.27 -1.36 8.14
C TRP A 79 17.06 -0.53 8.55
N LEU A 80 16.19 -1.14 9.36
CA LEU A 80 15.02 -0.49 9.92
C LEU A 80 15.28 -0.21 11.40
N LYS A 81 15.02 1.01 11.84
CA LYS A 81 15.14 1.44 13.24
C LYS A 81 13.83 2.14 13.64
N PRO A 82 13.29 1.94 14.87
CA PRO A 82 12.21 2.79 15.37
C PRO A 82 12.69 4.25 15.50
N GLY A 83 11.94 5.21 14.96
CA GLY A 83 12.38 6.60 14.83
C GLY A 83 11.34 7.56 14.22
N THR A 84 11.80 8.63 13.59
CA THR A 84 11.00 9.80 13.15
C THR A 84 10.51 9.69 11.69
N GLY A 85 10.71 8.54 11.03
CA GLY A 85 10.28 8.37 9.64
C GLY A 85 11.31 8.82 8.60
N LYS A 86 12.57 9.04 8.99
CA LYS A 86 13.61 9.50 8.06
C LYS A 86 14.11 8.36 7.19
N ILE A 87 14.04 8.54 5.86
CA ILE A 87 14.48 7.55 4.88
C ILE A 87 15.76 8.05 4.19
N THR A 88 16.89 7.47 4.54
CA THR A 88 18.19 7.77 3.94
C THR A 88 18.61 6.66 2.98
N VAL A 89 18.98 7.03 1.76
CA VAL A 89 19.39 6.11 0.68
C VAL A 89 20.81 6.47 0.22
N ASN A 90 21.76 5.55 0.40
CA ASN A 90 23.18 5.75 0.06
C ASN A 90 23.78 7.06 0.63
N GLY A 91 23.38 7.43 1.85
CA GLY A 91 23.86 8.64 2.52
C GLY A 91 23.21 9.96 2.03
N ARG A 92 22.20 9.88 1.17
CA ARG A 92 21.41 11.03 0.70
C ARG A 92 19.95 10.86 1.13
N ASP A 93 19.23 11.96 1.22
CA ASP A 93 17.80 11.91 1.50
C ASP A 93 17.00 11.28 0.33
N GLN A 94 15.88 10.63 0.64
CA GLN A 94 15.01 9.98 -0.35
C GLN A 94 14.55 10.95 -1.43
N GLU A 95 14.29 12.21 -1.08
CA GLU A 95 13.81 13.20 -2.04
C GLU A 95 14.87 13.55 -3.09
N VAL A 96 16.12 13.71 -2.63
CA VAL A 96 17.25 14.05 -3.49
C VAL A 96 17.65 12.85 -4.36
N TYR A 97 17.62 11.64 -3.81
CA TYR A 97 17.99 10.43 -4.55
C TYR A 97 16.95 10.03 -5.60
N PHE A 98 15.67 10.08 -5.24
CA PHE A 98 14.57 9.78 -6.14
C PHE A 98 13.89 11.06 -6.60
N ALA A 99 14.40 11.64 -7.70
CA ALA A 99 13.84 12.86 -8.29
C ALA A 99 12.35 12.73 -8.71
N ARG A 100 11.88 11.51 -9.02
CA ARG A 100 10.49 11.28 -9.43
C ARG A 100 9.60 10.98 -8.23
N PRO A 101 8.49 11.71 -8.02
CA PRO A 101 7.59 11.48 -6.86
C PRO A 101 6.93 10.10 -6.89
N THR A 102 6.67 9.54 -8.08
CA THR A 102 6.13 8.17 -8.23
C THR A 102 7.02 7.12 -7.57
N LEU A 103 8.35 7.30 -7.58
CA LEU A 103 9.27 6.35 -6.95
C LEU A 103 9.27 6.47 -5.43
N ARG A 104 8.99 7.67 -4.91
CA ARG A 104 8.86 7.92 -3.47
C ARG A 104 7.62 7.22 -2.93
N LEU A 105 6.49 7.41 -3.60
CA LEU A 105 5.23 6.73 -3.26
C LEU A 105 5.36 5.20 -3.20
N VAL A 106 6.15 4.60 -4.09
CA VAL A 106 6.41 3.14 -4.09
C VAL A 106 7.16 2.68 -2.83
N ILE A 107 8.04 3.51 -2.29
CA ILE A 107 8.79 3.23 -1.05
C ILE A 107 7.88 3.38 0.17
N ASP A 108 6.90 4.28 0.11
CA ASP A 108 6.00 4.58 1.23
C ASP A 108 4.84 3.57 1.36
N GLN A 109 4.46 2.90 0.26
CA GLN A 109 3.44 1.84 0.22
C GLN A 109 3.48 0.83 1.39
N PRO A 110 4.62 0.20 1.74
CA PRO A 110 4.66 -0.73 2.88
C PRO A 110 4.28 -0.07 4.21
N PHE A 111 4.64 1.20 4.42
CA PHE A 111 4.30 1.92 5.65
C PHE A 111 2.82 2.26 5.74
N GLN A 112 2.21 2.61 4.60
CA GLN A 112 0.77 2.88 4.49
C GLN A 112 -0.06 1.65 4.84
N ILE A 113 0.30 0.47 4.33
CA ILE A 113 -0.46 -0.77 4.60
C ILE A 113 -0.29 -1.25 6.03
N SER A 114 0.86 -0.99 6.65
CA SER A 114 1.08 -1.32 8.05
C SER A 114 0.48 -0.32 9.04
N ASP A 115 -0.06 0.82 8.59
CA ASP A 115 -0.44 1.95 9.44
C ASP A 115 0.69 2.34 10.42
N ARG A 116 1.92 2.38 9.89
CA ARG A 116 3.16 2.73 10.62
C ARG A 116 3.93 3.88 9.96
N ALA A 117 3.22 4.73 9.23
CA ALA A 117 3.82 5.93 8.64
C ALA A 117 4.46 6.80 9.74
N GLY A 118 5.71 7.22 9.52
CA GLY A 118 6.43 8.12 10.44
C GLY A 118 7.03 7.48 11.70
N GLN A 119 6.88 6.17 11.92
CA GLN A 119 7.37 5.49 13.14
C GLN A 119 8.76 4.85 12.99
N TYR A 120 9.25 4.74 11.76
CA TYR A 120 10.46 3.99 11.46
C TYR A 120 11.42 4.79 10.59
N ASP A 121 12.67 4.88 11.04
CA ASP A 121 13.78 5.36 10.23
C ASP A 121 14.33 4.21 9.39
N VAL A 122 14.65 4.52 8.13
CA VAL A 122 15.17 3.56 7.16
C VAL A 122 16.53 4.01 6.68
N ILE A 123 17.53 3.15 6.82
CA ILE A 123 18.85 3.33 6.22
C ILE A 123 19.01 2.27 5.14
N ALA A 124 18.92 2.68 3.89
CA ALA A 124 19.05 1.80 2.74
C ALA A 124 20.39 2.02 2.03
N THR A 125 21.14 0.94 1.82
CA THR A 125 22.28 0.92 0.91
C THR A 125 21.90 0.14 -0.33
N VAL A 126 21.96 0.77 -1.51
CA VAL A 126 21.48 0.19 -2.77
C VAL A 126 22.59 0.17 -3.80
N LYS A 127 22.74 -0.95 -4.50
CA LYS A 127 23.71 -1.15 -5.58
C LYS A 127 23.05 -1.81 -6.79
N GLY A 128 23.52 -1.46 -7.99
CA GLY A 128 23.07 -2.06 -9.25
C GLY A 128 21.73 -1.52 -9.78
N GLY A 129 21.41 -1.91 -11.01
CA GLY A 129 20.19 -1.51 -11.73
C GLY A 129 20.07 0.00 -11.99
N GLY A 130 18.84 0.45 -12.24
CA GLY A 130 18.48 1.87 -12.35
C GLY A 130 17.47 2.30 -11.28
N LEU A 131 17.16 3.59 -11.20
CA LEU A 131 16.34 4.20 -10.12
C LEU A 131 15.01 3.47 -9.85
N SER A 132 14.29 3.06 -10.90
CA SER A 132 13.03 2.33 -10.77
C SER A 132 13.20 0.91 -10.20
N GLY A 133 14.27 0.21 -10.60
CA GLY A 133 14.60 -1.11 -10.05
C GLY A 133 15.03 -1.00 -8.58
N GLN A 134 15.80 0.04 -8.27
CA GLN A 134 16.27 0.35 -6.92
C GLN A 134 15.11 0.66 -5.96
N ALA A 135 14.17 1.52 -6.35
CA ALA A 135 12.98 1.81 -5.54
C ALA A 135 12.17 0.54 -5.24
N GLY A 136 11.99 -0.33 -6.23
CA GLY A 136 11.31 -1.62 -6.03
C GLY A 136 12.09 -2.59 -5.12
N ALA A 137 13.42 -2.57 -5.18
CA ALA A 137 14.25 -3.36 -4.27
C ALA A 137 14.17 -2.83 -2.83
N VAL A 138 14.18 -1.51 -2.63
CA VAL A 138 14.01 -0.87 -1.32
C VAL A 138 12.65 -1.18 -0.72
N LYS A 139 11.56 -1.04 -1.49
CA LYS A 139 10.20 -1.42 -1.07
C LYS A 139 10.15 -2.85 -0.51
N HIS A 140 10.71 -3.79 -1.26
CA HIS A 140 10.72 -5.20 -0.85
C HIS A 140 11.59 -5.44 0.39
N GLY A 141 12.72 -4.74 0.51
CA GLY A 141 13.57 -4.77 1.70
C GLY A 141 12.87 -4.24 2.96
N ILE A 142 12.17 -3.10 2.86
CA ILE A 142 11.39 -2.52 3.96
C ILE A 142 10.29 -3.47 4.41
N SER A 143 9.58 -4.07 3.45
CA SER A 143 8.48 -5.02 3.74
C SER A 143 8.97 -6.25 4.52
N GLN A 144 10.16 -6.75 4.17
CA GLN A 144 10.80 -7.84 4.90
C GLN A 144 11.29 -7.39 6.28
N ALA A 145 11.87 -6.19 6.40
CA ALA A 145 12.33 -5.66 7.68
C ALA A 145 11.17 -5.46 8.67
N LEU A 146 10.03 -4.91 8.21
CA LEU A 146 8.82 -4.76 9.01
C LEU A 146 8.29 -6.11 9.51
N SER A 147 8.30 -7.13 8.63
CA SER A 147 7.86 -8.47 8.99
C SER A 147 8.75 -9.15 10.04
N LYS A 148 10.02 -8.76 10.15
CA LYS A 148 10.96 -9.26 11.17
C LYS A 148 10.86 -8.49 12.49
N PHE A 149 10.58 -7.19 12.40
CA PHE A 149 10.42 -6.34 13.56
C PHE A 149 9.10 -6.62 14.31
N GLU A 150 7.99 -6.74 13.57
CA GLU A 150 6.67 -7.07 14.09
C GLU A 150 6.08 -8.25 13.30
N PRO A 151 6.14 -9.49 13.83
CA PRO A 151 5.67 -10.68 13.13
C PRO A 151 4.16 -10.69 12.88
N GLN A 152 3.39 -9.91 13.64
CA GLN A 152 1.94 -9.74 13.48
C GLN A 152 1.58 -9.03 12.16
N LEU A 153 2.37 -8.02 11.77
CA LEU A 153 2.14 -7.25 10.54
C LEU A 153 2.39 -8.06 9.27
N ARG A 154 3.08 -9.19 9.37
CA ARG A 154 3.37 -10.07 8.22
C ARG A 154 2.11 -10.48 7.48
N LEU A 155 0.99 -10.71 8.17
CA LEU A 155 -0.25 -11.14 7.53
C LEU A 155 -0.81 -10.06 6.60
N ALA A 156 -0.87 -8.81 7.08
CA ALA A 156 -1.31 -7.65 6.30
C ALA A 156 -0.38 -7.38 5.10
N VAL A 157 0.94 -7.38 5.33
CA VAL A 157 1.93 -7.14 4.27
C VAL A 157 1.95 -8.28 3.24
N LYS A 158 1.64 -9.52 3.65
CA LYS A 158 1.49 -10.68 2.77
C LYS A 158 0.23 -10.59 1.93
N ALA A 159 -0.90 -10.19 2.52
CA ALA A 159 -2.16 -9.98 1.81
C ALA A 159 -2.00 -8.90 0.72
N ALA A 160 -1.22 -7.85 1.00
CA ALA A 160 -0.88 -6.83 0.02
C ALA A 160 0.18 -7.24 -1.04
N GLY A 161 0.75 -8.44 -0.93
CA GLY A 161 1.70 -8.98 -1.92
C GLY A 161 3.11 -8.38 -1.90
N PHE A 162 3.51 -7.66 -0.83
CA PHE A 162 4.84 -7.03 -0.79
C PHE A 162 5.99 -7.97 -0.36
N LEU A 163 5.65 -9.12 0.21
CA LEU A 163 6.62 -10.18 0.53
C LEU A 163 7.08 -10.98 -0.69
N THR A 164 6.37 -10.91 -1.81
CA THR A 164 6.76 -11.63 -3.02
C THR A 164 7.78 -10.80 -3.79
N ARG A 165 8.94 -11.40 -4.06
CA ARG A 165 9.94 -10.78 -4.95
C ARG A 165 9.41 -10.76 -6.38
N ASP A 166 9.52 -9.63 -7.06
CA ASP A 166 9.26 -9.54 -8.51
C ASP A 166 10.32 -10.35 -9.28
N PRO A 167 9.94 -11.47 -9.92
CA PRO A 167 10.89 -12.37 -10.57
C PRO A 167 11.30 -11.89 -11.96
N ARG A 168 10.68 -10.83 -12.50
CA ARG A 168 10.91 -10.37 -13.87
C ARG A 168 12.35 -9.87 -14.05
N VAL A 169 13.07 -10.49 -14.98
CA VAL A 169 14.43 -10.14 -15.38
C VAL A 169 14.47 -9.95 -16.90
N VAL A 170 15.41 -9.16 -17.41
CA VAL A 170 15.56 -8.93 -18.84
C VAL A 170 15.95 -10.23 -19.54
N GLU A 171 15.14 -10.65 -20.51
CA GLU A 171 15.47 -11.80 -21.35
C GLU A 171 16.72 -11.52 -22.19
N ARG A 172 17.61 -12.52 -22.28
CA ARG A 172 18.79 -12.43 -23.16
C ARG A 172 18.40 -12.30 -24.63
N LYS A 173 19.28 -11.70 -25.43
CA LYS A 173 19.17 -11.71 -26.89
C LYS A 173 19.28 -13.15 -27.40
N LYS A 174 18.34 -13.54 -28.28
CA LYS A 174 18.37 -14.82 -29.00
C LYS A 174 19.04 -14.61 -30.36
N TYR A 175 19.77 -15.61 -30.86
CA TYR A 175 20.38 -15.56 -32.19
C TYR A 175 19.29 -15.48 -33.27
N GLY A 176 19.63 -14.89 -34.43
CA GLY A 176 18.67 -14.68 -35.52
C GLY A 176 17.56 -13.65 -35.24
N ARG A 177 17.61 -12.95 -34.09
CA ARG A 177 16.64 -11.91 -33.72
C ARG A 177 17.34 -10.59 -33.38
N ALA A 178 16.68 -9.47 -33.68
CA ALA A 178 17.19 -8.13 -33.38
C ALA A 178 17.22 -7.84 -31.87
N LYS A 179 16.23 -8.35 -31.11
CA LYS A 179 16.14 -8.29 -29.64
C LYS A 179 15.71 -9.65 -29.08
N ALA A 180 15.33 -9.74 -27.80
CA ALA A 180 14.86 -10.98 -27.18
C ALA A 180 13.71 -11.66 -27.98
N ARG A 181 12.75 -10.88 -28.48
CA ARG A 181 11.60 -11.36 -29.27
C ARG A 181 11.47 -10.77 -30.67
N LYS A 182 11.95 -9.53 -30.89
CA LYS A 182 11.84 -8.81 -32.18
C LYS A 182 12.62 -9.54 -33.28
N SER A 183 11.91 -10.08 -34.27
CA SER A 183 12.48 -10.64 -35.49
C SER A 183 12.73 -9.54 -36.54
N PHE A 184 13.55 -9.86 -37.54
CA PHE A 184 13.63 -9.06 -38.77
C PHE A 184 12.36 -9.27 -39.61
N GLN A 185 12.10 -8.36 -40.55
CA GLN A 185 11.00 -8.50 -41.49
C GLN A 185 11.22 -9.75 -42.37
N PHE A 186 10.20 -10.60 -42.49
CA PHE A 186 10.24 -11.79 -43.33
C PHE A 186 9.68 -11.45 -44.72
N SER A 187 10.46 -11.70 -45.78
CA SER A 187 9.97 -11.62 -47.16
C SER A 187 9.50 -12.99 -47.62
N LYS A 188 8.18 -13.17 -47.77
CA LYS A 188 7.59 -14.36 -48.39
C LYS A 188 7.67 -14.17 -49.91
N ARG A 189 8.55 -14.93 -50.58
CA ARG A 189 8.61 -15.03 -52.05
C ARG A 189 8.11 -16.40 -52.47
#